data_AF-A0A0K2SGX2-F1
#
_entry.id   AF-A0A0K2SGX2-F1
#
_cell.length_a   1.000
_cell.length_b   1.000
_cell.length_c   1.000
_cell.angle_alpha   90.00
_cell.angle_beta   90.00
_cell.angle_gamma   90.00
#
_symmetry.space_group_name_H-M   'P 1'
#
loop_
_entity.id
_entity.type
_entity.pdbx_description
1 polymer ?
#
loop_
_entity_poly.entity_id
_entity_poly.type
_entity_poly.pdbx_seq_one_letter_code
_entity_poly.pdbx_strand_id
1 'polypeptide(L)' 'MGPRAARVVRAVAEAIPGNRPSIRVLEKAGFHRVGPGEEPGSLRFELYPTGQSPAGRTT' A
#
# COMPACT_ATOMS: atom_id res chain seq x y z
N MET A 1 -11.43 -20.28 23.93
CA MET A 1 -11.16 -20.07 22.50
C MET A 1 -10.86 -18.59 22.30
N GLY A 2 -9.59 -18.22 22.16
CA GLY A 2 -9.21 -16.80 22.00
C GLY A 2 -9.69 -16.22 20.65
N PRO A 3 -9.79 -14.90 20.51
CA PRO A 3 -10.21 -14.29 19.26
C PRO A 3 -9.19 -14.65 18.17
N ARG A 4 -9.69 -15.18 17.05
CA ARG A 4 -8.90 -15.43 15.85
C ARG A 4 -8.47 -14.06 15.33
N ALA A 5 -7.18 -13.77 15.33
CA ALA A 5 -6.66 -12.48 14.87
C ALA A 5 -7.15 -12.19 13.44
N ALA A 6 -7.59 -10.96 13.20
CA ALA A 6 -8.04 -10.54 11.87
C ALA A 6 -6.88 -10.68 10.87
N ARG A 7 -7.16 -11.31 9.72
CA ARG A 7 -6.17 -11.45 8.64
C ARG A 7 -6.11 -10.14 7.84
N VAL A 8 -4.94 -9.51 7.81
CA VAL A 8 -4.68 -8.38 6.90
C VAL A 8 -4.67 -8.90 5.46
N VAL A 9 -5.47 -8.28 4.59
CA VAL A 9 -5.57 -8.63 3.16
C VAL A 9 -4.93 -7.59 2.24
N ARG A 10 -4.84 -6.35 2.72
CA ARG A 10 -4.27 -5.19 2.02
C ARG A 10 -3.87 -4.14 3.04
N ALA A 11 -2.71 -3.52 2.84
CA ALA A 11 -2.32 -2.30 3.52
C ALA A 11 -2.26 -1.16 2.50
N VAL A 12 -2.76 0.01 2.91
CA VAL A 12 -2.72 1.24 2.12
C VAL A 12 -1.89 2.26 2.88
N ALA A 13 -1.01 2.95 2.17
CA ALA A 13 -0.26 4.08 2.70
C ALA A 13 -0.38 5.27 1.75
N GLU A 14 -0.31 6.47 2.31
CA GLU A 14 -0.25 7.71 1.53
C GLU A 14 0.95 8.56 1.93
N ALA A 15 1.56 9.22 0.96
CA ALA A 15 2.68 10.13 1.19
C ALA A 15 2.68 11.31 0.22
N ILE A 16 3.13 12.47 0.68
CA ILE A 16 3.32 13.65 -0.18
C ILE A 16 4.57 13.41 -1.08
N PRO A 17 4.55 13.76 -2.38
CA PRO A 17 5.67 13.54 -3.31
C PRO A 17 7.02 14.08 -2.84
N GLY A 18 7.03 15.17 -2.06
CA GLY A 18 8.24 15.77 -1.51
C GLY A 18 8.89 14.96 -0.37
N ASN A 19 8.16 14.05 0.27
CA ASN A 19 8.66 13.24 1.39
C ASN A 19 9.42 12.00 0.89
N ARG A 20 10.56 12.26 0.23
CA ARG A 20 11.44 11.23 -0.34
C ARG A 20 11.87 10.14 0.66
N PRO A 21 12.19 10.44 1.94
CA PRO A 21 12.53 9.40 2.90
C PRO A 21 11.39 8.39 3.13
N SER A 22 10.16 8.87 3.34
CA SER A 22 9.00 7.98 3.56
C SER A 22 8.67 7.16 2.32
N ILE A 23 8.75 7.75 1.12
CA ILE A 23 8.53 7.03 -0.14
C ILE A 23 9.51 5.86 -0.28
N ARG A 24 10.80 6.07 -0.01
CA ARG A 24 11.81 5.00 -0.07
C ARG A 24 11.55 3.89 0.93
N VAL A 25 11.05 4.22 2.13
CA VAL A 25 10.66 3.21 3.13
C VAL A 25 9.51 2.36 2.61
N LEU A 26 8.48 2.97 2.03
CA LEU A 26 7.33 2.26 1.46
C LEU A 26 7.77 1.31 0.33
N GLU A 27 8.57 1.80 -0.61
CA GLU A 27 9.11 1.00 -1.71
C GLU A 27 9.95 -0.18 -1.20
N LYS A 28 10.85 0.06 -0.23
CA LYS A 28 11.68 -0.99 0.38
C LYS A 28 10.86 -2.01 1.16
N ALA A 29 9.74 -1.60 1.75
CA ALA A 29 8.80 -2.48 2.45
C ALA A 29 7.89 -3.29 1.49
N GLY A 30 8.04 -3.11 0.18
CA GLY A 30 7.27 -3.85 -0.83
C GLY A 30 5.92 -3.23 -1.17
N PHE A 31 5.65 -2.00 -0.73
CA PHE A 31 4.50 -1.26 -1.21
C PHE A 31 4.74 -0.80 -2.66
N HIS A 32 3.70 -0.86 -3.47
CA HIS A 32 3.71 -0.39 -4.85
C HIS A 32 2.89 0.88 -4.97
N ARG A 33 3.41 1.88 -5.70
CA ARG A 33 2.65 3.09 -6.03
C ARG A 33 1.50 2.74 -6.97
N VAL A 34 0.28 3.12 -6.62
CA VAL A 34 -0.94 2.79 -7.39
C VAL A 34 -1.63 4.00 -8.00
N GLY A 35 -1.25 5.22 -7.62
CA GLY A 35 -1.85 6.44 -8.18
C GLY A 35 -1.84 7.62 -7.20
N PRO A 36 -2.69 8.64 -7.44
CA PRO A 36 -3.02 9.67 -6.45
C PRO A 36 -3.63 9.04 -5.20
N GLY A 37 -3.37 9.65 -4.03
CA GLY A 37 -4.08 9.30 -2.81
C GLY A 37 -5.39 10.06 -2.64
N GLU A 38 -6.01 9.85 -1.49
CA GLU A 38 -7.28 10.46 -1.10
C GLU A 38 -7.14 11.97 -0.91
N GLU A 39 -6.04 12.40 -0.30
CA GLU A 39 -5.73 13.81 -0.14
C GLU A 39 -5.16 14.43 -1.43
N PRO A 40 -5.63 15.62 -1.86
CA PRO A 40 -5.10 16.29 -3.04
C PRO A 40 -3.57 16.45 -3.02
N GLY A 41 -2.91 15.91 -4.05
CA GLY A 41 -1.46 15.96 -4.18
C GLY A 41 -0.70 14.88 -3.40
N SER A 42 -1.38 13.97 -2.69
CA SER A 42 -0.75 12.79 -2.09
C SER A 42 -0.58 11.66 -3.11
N LEU A 43 0.31 10.72 -2.80
CA LEU A 43 0.57 9.50 -3.56
C LEU A 43 0.05 8.31 -2.77
N ARG A 44 -0.68 7.41 -3.43
CA ARG A 44 -1.16 6.16 -2.83
C ARG A 44 -0.24 5.00 -3.11
N PHE A 45 -0.04 4.18 -2.08
CA PHE A 45 0.74 2.97 -2.11
C PHE A 45 -0.06 1.80 -1.55
N GLU A 46 0.12 0.60 -2.11
CA GLU A 46 -0.55 -0.63 -1.69
C GLU A 46 0.45 -1.76 -1.45
N LEU A 47 0.23 -2.53 -0.39
CA LEU A 47 0.92 -3.79 -0.11
C LEU A 47 -0.12 -4.89 0.07
N TYR A 48 0.09 -6.00 -0.64
CA TYR A 48 -0.70 -7.20 -0.48
C TYR A 48 0.19 -8.30 0.11
N PRO A 49 -0.20 -8.94 1.23
CA PRO A 49 0.58 -10.03 1.82
C PRO A 49 0.73 -11.20 0.84
N THR A 50 1.90 -11.85 0.85
CA THR A 50 2.29 -12.92 -0.08
C THR A 50 1.18 -13.94 -0.31
N GLY A 51 0.91 -14.25 -1.59
CA GLY A 51 -0.17 -15.13 -2.02
C GLY A 51 -1.51 -14.41 -2.27
N GLN A 52 -1.57 -13.10 -2.08
CA GLN A 52 -2.67 -12.25 -2.52
C GLN A 52 -2.10 -11.24 -3.51
N SER A 53 -2.31 -11.46 -4.80
CA SER A 53 -2.13 -10.39 -5.80
C SER A 53 -3.47 -9.69 -5.99
N PRO A 54 -3.50 -8.39 -6.35
CA PRO A 54 -4.73 -7.81 -6.86
C PRO A 54 -5.05 -8.57 -8.15
N ALA A 55 -6.00 -9.50 -8.08
CA ALA A 55 -6.50 -10.22 -9.23
C ALA A 55 -7.02 -9.16 -10.23
N GLY A 56 -6.36 -9.04 -11.38
CA GLY A 56 -6.80 -8.20 -12.48
C GLY A 56 -6.60 -6.69 -12.27
N ARG A 57 -5.48 -6.16 -12.77
CA ARG A 57 -5.50 -4.84 -13.43
C ARG A 57 -5.11 -5.07 -14.88
N THR A 58 -6.11 -5.39 -15.69
CA THR A 58 -6.04 -5.40 -17.14
C THR A 58 -6.19 -3.95 -17.61
N THR A 59 -5.18 -3.51 -18.39
CA THR A 59 -5.13 -2.36 -19.30
C THR A 59 -5.17 -0.96 -18.70
#